data_AF-A0A7C9DZR2-F1
#
_entry.id   AF-A0A7C9DZR2-F1
#
_cell.length_a   1.000
_cell.length_b   1.000
_cell.length_c   1.000
_cell.angle_alpha   90.00
_cell.angle_beta   90.00
_cell.angle_gamma   90.00
#
_symmetry.space_group_name_H-M   'P 1'
#
loop_
_entity.id
_entity.type
_entity.pdbx_description
1 polymer ?
#
loop_
_entity_poly.entity_id
_entity_poly.type
_entity_poly.pdbx_seq_one_letter_code
_entity_poly.pdbx_strand_id
1 'polypeptide(L)'
;RYNIVKGNMDCLSFLLSLLSAWLAIHYLLSSALRGIKLSSKRVPPCPFPLVKLSYKRMPPGPFPLPIFGNLFKLGTTPHISMAEMAQTYGPIMILQLGQLPTVIISSAAVAKEVLKTNDIS
;
A
#
# COMPACT_ATOMS: atom_id res chain seq x y z
N ARG A 1 30.96 -17.87 -59.53
CA ARG A 1 30.56 -16.64 -58.77
C ARG A 1 29.11 -16.64 -58.28
N TYR A 2 28.28 -17.65 -58.60
CA TYR A 2 26.87 -17.70 -58.19
C TYR A 2 26.66 -18.26 -56.75
N ASN A 3 27.58 -19.12 -56.29
CA ASN A 3 27.46 -19.79 -54.97
C ASN A 3 27.75 -18.88 -53.76
N ILE A 4 28.60 -17.85 -53.91
CA ILE A 4 28.89 -16.89 -52.83
C ILE A 4 27.71 -15.94 -52.61
N VAL A 5 27.02 -15.55 -53.70
CA VAL A 5 25.83 -14.67 -53.63
C VAL A 5 24.62 -15.43 -53.07
N LYS A 6 24.44 -16.70 -53.46
CA LYS A 6 23.35 -17.55 -52.94
C LYS A 6 23.49 -17.84 -51.45
N GLY A 7 24.70 -18.22 -50.99
CA GLY A 7 24.97 -18.40 -49.56
C GLY A 7 24.80 -17.11 -48.75
N ASN A 8 25.09 -15.94 -49.32
CA ASN A 8 24.85 -14.66 -48.67
C ASN A 8 23.35 -14.31 -48.57
N MET A 9 22.54 -14.67 -49.56
CA MET A 9 21.08 -14.52 -49.52
C MET A 9 20.43 -15.48 -48.52
N ASP A 10 20.96 -16.70 -48.41
CA ASP A 10 20.49 -17.69 -47.44
C ASP A 10 20.83 -17.25 -46.02
N CYS A 11 22.06 -16.79 -45.74
CA CYS A 11 22.44 -16.23 -44.44
C CYS A 11 21.62 -14.99 -44.07
N LEU A 12 21.38 -14.08 -45.01
CA LEU A 12 20.53 -12.92 -44.77
C LEU A 12 19.10 -13.35 -44.39
N SER A 13 18.57 -14.38 -45.05
CA SER A 13 17.25 -14.94 -44.73
C SER A 13 17.21 -15.59 -43.34
N PHE A 14 18.26 -16.30 -42.94
CA PHE A 14 18.40 -16.83 -41.58
C PHE A 14 18.49 -15.70 -40.54
N LEU A 15 19.27 -14.67 -40.81
CA LEU A 15 19.40 -13.51 -39.90
C LEU A 15 18.09 -12.72 -39.78
N LEU A 16 17.36 -12.53 -40.88
CA LEU A 16 16.03 -11.91 -40.88
C LEU A 16 15.00 -12.77 -40.14
N SER A 17 15.08 -14.10 -40.26
CA SER A 17 14.25 -15.04 -39.51
C SER A 17 14.54 -14.98 -38.01
N LEU A 18 15.80 -14.92 -37.62
CA LEU A 18 16.20 -14.76 -36.22
C LEU A 18 15.78 -13.40 -35.65
N LEU A 19 15.93 -12.32 -36.42
CA LEU A 19 15.53 -10.98 -36.00
C LEU A 19 14.00 -10.85 -35.86
N SER A 20 13.24 -11.43 -36.79
CA SER A 20 11.77 -11.44 -36.70
C SER A 20 11.27 -12.29 -35.54
N ALA A 21 11.88 -13.44 -35.27
CA ALA A 21 11.58 -14.26 -34.10
C ALA A 21 11.87 -13.50 -32.78
N TRP A 22 13.02 -12.82 -32.69
CA TRP A 22 13.36 -11.98 -31.53
C TRP A 22 12.34 -10.87 -31.29
N LEU A 23 11.98 -10.11 -32.34
CA LEU A 23 10.98 -9.05 -32.25
C LEU A 23 9.60 -9.58 -31.84
N ALA A 24 9.20 -10.76 -32.35
CA ALA A 24 7.95 -11.40 -31.97
C ALA A 24 7.94 -11.81 -30.49
N ILE A 25 9.03 -12.39 -30.00
CA ILE A 25 9.19 -12.75 -28.58
C ILE A 25 9.13 -11.50 -27.69
N HIS A 26 9.83 -10.44 -28.09
CA HIS A 26 9.87 -9.19 -27.34
C HIS A 26 8.51 -8.46 -27.34
N TYR A 27 7.79 -8.50 -28.47
CA TYR A 27 6.43 -7.99 -28.58
C TYR A 27 5.46 -8.80 -27.71
N LEU A 28 5.57 -10.13 -27.70
CA LEU A 28 4.73 -11.01 -26.88
C LEU A 28 4.98 -10.76 -25.38
N LEU A 29 6.24 -10.62 -24.95
CA LEU A 29 6.62 -10.26 -23.58
C LEU A 29 6.11 -8.86 -23.18
N SER A 30 6.22 -7.88 -24.07
CA SER A 30 5.70 -6.52 -23.84
C SER A 30 4.17 -6.46 -23.82
N SER A 31 3.49 -7.30 -24.60
CA SER A 31 2.03 -7.43 -24.58
C SER A 31 1.53 -8.11 -23.30
N ALA A 32 2.29 -9.08 -22.78
CA ALA A 32 1.99 -9.75 -21.51
C ALA A 32 2.08 -8.77 -20.31
N LEU A 33 3.03 -7.83 -20.34
CA LEU A 33 3.16 -6.80 -19.30
C LEU A 33 2.09 -5.69 -19.39
N ARG A 34 1.53 -5.42 -20.59
CA ARG A 34 0.42 -4.46 -20.77
C ARG A 34 -0.92 -4.98 -20.28
N GLY A 35 -1.07 -6.30 -20.14
CA GLY A 35 -2.27 -6.98 -19.63
C GLY A 35 -2.33 -7.12 -18.11
N ILE A 36 -1.19 -6.97 -17.41
CA ILE A 36 -1.18 -6.83 -15.95
C ILE A 36 -1.56 -5.38 -15.61
N LYS A 37 -2.78 -5.00 -16.00
CA LYS A 37 -3.52 -4.04 -15.19
C LYS A 37 -3.62 -4.77 -13.86
N LEU A 38 -2.80 -4.38 -12.89
CA LEU A 38 -3.10 -4.60 -11.50
C LEU A 38 -4.54 -4.14 -11.38
N SER A 39 -5.46 -5.09 -11.47
CA SER A 39 -6.70 -5.08 -10.75
C SER A 39 -6.26 -5.17 -9.29
N SER A 40 -5.56 -4.13 -8.84
CA SER A 40 -5.97 -3.41 -7.66
C SER A 40 -7.47 -3.32 -7.84
N LYS A 41 -8.17 -4.32 -7.30
CA LYS A 41 -9.50 -4.12 -6.77
C LYS A 41 -9.36 -2.75 -6.15
N ARG A 42 -9.98 -1.76 -6.79
CA ARG A 42 -10.23 -0.49 -6.13
C ARG A 42 -11.02 -0.98 -4.93
N VAL A 43 -10.32 -1.20 -3.82
CA VAL A 43 -10.84 -0.80 -2.53
C VAL A 43 -11.41 0.55 -2.87
N PRO A 44 -12.74 0.73 -2.85
CA PRO A 44 -13.28 2.06 -3.09
C PRO A 44 -12.41 2.97 -2.24
N PRO A 45 -11.88 4.10 -2.75
CA PRO A 45 -11.30 5.08 -1.86
C PRO A 45 -12.41 5.32 -0.87
N CYS A 46 -12.28 4.73 0.31
CA CYS A 46 -13.41 4.66 1.18
C CYS A 46 -13.75 6.13 1.40
N PRO A 47 -15.01 6.53 1.23
CA PRO A 47 -15.43 7.83 1.67
C PRO A 47 -15.47 7.78 3.20
N PHE A 48 -14.37 7.36 3.82
CA PHE A 48 -14.13 7.68 5.20
C PHE A 48 -13.79 9.16 5.15
N PRO A 49 -14.47 9.98 5.94
CA PRO A 49 -13.91 11.25 6.27
C PRO A 49 -12.49 10.93 6.75
N LEU A 50 -11.46 11.46 6.10
CA LEU A 50 -10.34 11.95 6.89
C LEU A 50 -11.05 12.75 7.96
N VAL A 51 -11.08 12.21 9.17
CA VAL A 51 -11.85 12.74 10.25
C VAL A 51 -11.36 14.18 10.40
N LYS A 52 -12.05 15.13 9.74
CA LYS A 52 -11.87 16.56 9.88
C LYS A 52 -12.59 16.89 11.18
N LEU A 53 -12.15 16.26 12.28
CA LEU A 53 -12.43 16.82 13.58
C LEU A 53 -11.68 18.13 13.56
N SER A 54 -12.42 19.21 13.76
CA SER A 54 -11.88 20.54 13.95
C SER A 54 -10.61 20.44 14.78
N TYR A 55 -9.48 20.97 14.27
CA TYR A 55 -8.14 20.89 14.89
C TYR A 55 -8.14 21.30 16.38
N LYS A 56 -9.17 22.03 16.83
CA LYS A 56 -9.37 22.45 18.22
C LYS A 56 -9.98 21.41 19.17
N ARG A 57 -10.50 20.27 18.70
CA ARG A 57 -11.20 19.26 19.56
C ARG A 57 -10.79 17.81 19.33
N MET A 58 -9.79 17.59 18.48
CA MET A 58 -9.33 16.26 18.13
C MET A 58 -8.23 15.84 19.10
N PRO A 59 -8.27 14.61 19.65
CA PRO A 59 -7.15 14.13 20.44
C PRO A 59 -5.89 14.09 19.54
N PRO A 60 -4.73 14.50 20.09
CA PRO A 60 -3.47 14.53 19.34
C PRO A 60 -3.09 13.14 18.83
N GLY A 61 -2.32 13.05 17.75
CA GLY A 61 -1.88 11.76 17.22
C GLY A 61 -0.82 11.86 16.13
N PRO A 62 -0.02 10.79 15.93
CA PRO A 62 0.99 10.72 14.89
C PRO A 62 0.37 10.71 13.49
N PHE A 63 1.04 11.37 12.55
CA PHE A 63 0.61 11.44 11.16
C PHE A 63 0.68 10.06 10.47
N PRO A 64 -0.42 9.57 9.88
CA PRO A 64 -0.51 8.23 9.29
C PRO A 64 0.00 8.17 7.84
N LEU A 65 0.53 7.01 7.45
CA LEU A 65 0.86 6.73 6.05
C LEU A 65 -0.39 6.40 5.22
N PRO A 66 -0.42 6.74 3.91
CA PRO A 66 -1.63 6.64 3.07
C PRO A 66 -2.19 5.22 2.85
N ILE A 67 -1.42 4.15 3.10
CA ILE A 67 -1.87 2.76 2.89
C ILE A 67 -1.79 1.93 4.18
N PHE A 68 -0.68 2.02 4.92
CA PHE A 68 -0.45 1.24 6.13
C PHE A 68 -0.88 1.96 7.42
N GLY A 69 -1.20 3.25 7.34
CA GLY A 69 -1.47 4.07 8.53
C GLY A 69 -0.25 4.14 9.44
N ASN A 70 -0.48 3.98 10.75
CA ASN A 70 0.51 3.93 11.82
C ASN A 70 0.96 2.49 12.14
N LEU A 71 0.47 1.46 11.44
CA LEU A 71 0.82 0.06 11.73
C LEU A 71 2.33 -0.19 11.68
N PHE A 72 3.04 0.50 10.77
CA PHE A 72 4.49 0.39 10.66
C PHE A 72 5.23 0.81 11.94
N LYS A 73 4.68 1.75 12.70
CA LYS A 73 5.22 2.20 14.01
C LYS A 73 4.90 1.24 15.15
N LEU A 74 3.90 0.37 15.02
CA LEU A 74 3.54 -0.55 16.09
C LEU A 74 4.52 -1.72 16.23
N GLY A 75 5.24 -2.07 15.16
CA GLY A 75 6.25 -3.11 15.16
C GLY A 75 5.72 -4.48 15.59
N THR A 76 6.61 -5.32 16.13
CA THR A 76 6.30 -6.65 16.65
C THR A 76 5.65 -6.60 18.04
N THR A 77 5.86 -5.52 18.79
CA THR A 77 5.37 -5.32 20.16
C THR A 77 4.43 -4.11 20.24
N PRO A 78 3.17 -4.25 19.79
CA PRO A 78 2.24 -3.12 19.67
C PRO A 78 1.93 -2.45 21.00
N HIS A 79 1.95 -3.19 22.12
CA HIS A 79 1.65 -2.63 23.43
C HIS A 79 2.75 -1.68 23.94
N ILE A 80 4.02 -1.95 23.63
CA ILE A 80 5.15 -1.10 24.02
C ILE A 80 5.13 0.19 23.19
N SER A 81 5.02 0.05 21.87
CA SER A 81 4.96 1.19 20.96
C SER A 81 3.73 2.08 21.23
N MET A 82 2.57 1.49 21.58
CA MET A 82 1.41 2.27 22.04
C MET A 82 1.68 3.03 23.33
N ALA A 83 2.38 2.43 24.30
CA ALA A 83 2.75 3.12 25.54
C ALA A 83 3.73 4.27 25.30
N GLU A 84 4.73 4.11 24.42
CA GLU A 84 5.66 5.18 24.03
C GLU A 84 4.94 6.33 23.32
N MET A 85 4.00 6.00 22.43
CA MET A 85 3.17 7.02 21.77
C MET A 85 2.27 7.74 22.77
N ALA A 86 1.71 7.04 23.77
CA ALA A 86 0.90 7.65 24.82
C ALA A 86 1.71 8.61 25.71
N GLN A 87 3.02 8.37 25.90
CA GLN A 87 3.90 9.32 26.58
C GLN A 87 4.14 10.58 25.75
N THR A 88 4.16 10.45 24.42
CA THR A 88 4.44 11.57 23.50
C THR A 88 3.21 12.42 23.21
N TYR A 89 2.07 11.78 22.90
CA TYR A 89 0.83 12.44 22.50
C TYR A 89 -0.18 12.57 23.64
N GLY A 90 0.00 11.82 24.72
CA GLY A 90 -0.90 11.81 25.87
C GLY A 90 -1.81 10.58 25.93
N PRO A 91 -2.58 10.45 27.02
CA PRO A 91 -3.35 9.25 27.33
C PRO A 91 -4.58 9.04 26.43
N ILE A 92 -4.98 10.03 25.64
CA ILE A 92 -6.08 9.94 24.66
C ILE A 92 -5.51 10.41 23.33
N MET A 93 -5.36 9.50 22.38
CA MET A 93 -4.76 9.78 21.07
C MET A 93 -5.48 9.04 19.95
N ILE A 94 -5.30 9.48 18.70
CA ILE A 94 -5.80 8.76 17.52
C ILE A 94 -4.64 8.09 16.77
N LEU A 95 -4.80 6.82 16.44
CA LEU A 95 -3.93 6.07 15.52
C LEU A 95 -4.72 5.56 14.32
N GLN A 96 -4.10 5.48 13.15
CA GLN A 96 -4.67 4.78 12.01
C GLN A 96 -4.11 3.36 11.96
N LEU A 97 -4.94 2.34 12.12
CA LEU A 97 -4.55 0.94 11.95
C LEU A 97 -4.94 0.51 10.53
N GLY A 98 -3.99 0.64 9.59
CA GLY A 98 -4.26 0.45 8.17
C GLY A 98 -5.13 1.59 7.66
N GLN A 99 -6.37 1.26 7.27
CA GLN A 99 -7.37 2.22 6.82
C GLN A 99 -8.39 2.61 7.92
N LEU A 100 -8.23 2.08 9.14
CA LEU A 100 -9.19 2.28 10.23
C LEU A 100 -8.69 3.31 11.26
N PRO A 101 -9.37 4.46 11.43
CA PRO A 101 -9.07 5.39 12.51
C PRO A 101 -9.51 4.80 13.85
N THR A 102 -8.58 4.70 14.79
CA THR A 102 -8.79 4.10 16.11
C THR A 102 -8.40 5.11 17.18
N VAL A 103 -9.32 5.39 18.11
CA VAL A 103 -9.02 6.16 19.32
C VAL A 103 -8.43 5.23 20.34
N ILE A 104 -7.27 5.58 20.87
CA ILE A 104 -6.56 4.81 21.88
C ILE A 104 -6.62 5.56 23.20
N ILE A 105 -7.03 4.83 24.24
CA ILE A 105 -7.14 5.32 25.60
C ILE A 105 -6.14 4.52 26.45
N SER A 106 -5.07 5.19 26.87
CA SER A 106 -3.99 4.59 27.68
C SER A 106 -4.14 4.88 29.18
N SER A 107 -5.26 5.48 29.60
CA SER A 107 -5.57 5.75 31.00
C SER A 107 -6.71 4.86 31.51
N ALA A 108 -6.48 4.14 32.61
CA ALA A 108 -7.47 3.27 33.22
C ALA A 108 -8.72 4.03 33.71
N ALA A 109 -8.55 5.26 34.21
CA ALA A 109 -9.66 6.09 34.68
C ALA A 109 -10.62 6.43 33.52
N VAL A 110 -10.06 6.88 32.40
CA VAL A 110 -10.83 7.25 31.20
C VAL A 110 -11.43 6.02 30.53
N ALA A 111 -10.67 4.92 30.44
CA ALA A 111 -11.17 3.67 29.88
C ALA A 111 -12.38 3.14 30.67
N LYS A 112 -12.33 3.20 32.01
CA LYS A 112 -13.45 2.79 32.86
C LYS A 112 -14.70 3.63 32.62
N GLU A 113 -14.56 4.92 32.37
CA GLU A 113 -15.69 5.79 32.05
C GLU A 113 -16.29 5.43 30.68
N VAL A 114 -15.45 5.28 29.65
CA VAL A 114 -15.89 4.93 28.30
C VAL A 114 -16.55 3.55 28.23
N LEU A 115 -15.99 2.55 28.93
CA LEU A 115 -16.55 1.19 28.94
C LEU A 115 -17.94 1.18 29.60
N LYS A 116 -18.12 1.90 30.72
CA LYS A 116 -19.43 2.03 31.37
C LYS A 116 -20.49 2.67 30.48
N THR A 117 -20.12 3.62 29.62
CA THR A 117 -21.05 4.29 28.71
C THR A 117 -21.47 3.40 27.54
N ASN A 118 -20.63 2.44 27.12
CA ASN A 118 -20.93 1.55 25.99
C ASN A 118 -21.74 0.30 26.37
N ASP A 119 -21.74 -0.09 27.65
CA ASP A 119 -22.50 -1.26 28.13
C ASP A 119 -24.03 -1.04 28.22
N ILE A 120 -24.53 0.17 27.95
CA ILE A 120 -25.94 0.58 28.14
C ILE A 120 -26.78 0.49 26.83
N SER A 121 -26.36 -0.35 25.88
CA SER A 121 -27.02 -0.50 24.56
C SER A 121 -28.07 -1.60 24.54
#